data_AF-A0A7U6KNH6-F1
#
_entry.id   AF-A0A7U6KNH6-F1
#
_cell.length_a   1.000
_cell.length_b   1.000
_cell.length_c   1.000
_cell.angle_alpha   90.00
_cell.angle_beta   90.00
_cell.angle_gamma   90.00
#
_symmetry.space_group_name_H-M   'P 1'
#
loop_
_entity.id
_entity.type
_entity.pdbx_description
1 polymer ?
#
loop_
_entity_poly.entity_id
_entity_poly.type
_entity_poly.pdbx_seq_one_letter_code
_entity_poly.pdbx_strand_id
1 'polypeptide(L)'
;MYIGELVDIEEDEQDWQGAIERALGGLKTTLLVPKEYYSLVTKWLNSQHTGLHVRVQVVLDNQQAKSHTAFKADGFLCKLKWRTHSYRDWLKTFLSRYDLLCVANTEQLDRTAFQ
;
A
#
# COMPACT_ATOMS: atom_id res chain seq x y z
N MET A 1 -11.51 5.51 1.93
CA MET A 1 -10.96 4.15 2.09
C MET A 1 -9.48 4.28 2.41
N TYR A 2 -9.01 3.69 3.51
CA TYR A 2 -7.58 3.65 3.81
C TYR A 2 -6.89 2.51 3.06
N ILE A 3 -5.59 2.66 2.77
CA ILE A 3 -4.81 1.59 2.12
C ILE A 3 -4.87 0.28 2.91
N GLY A 4 -4.70 0.35 4.24
CA GLY A 4 -4.71 -0.84 5.10
C GLY A 4 -6.05 -1.60 5.12
N GLU A 5 -7.16 -0.96 4.75
CA GLU A 5 -8.47 -1.60 4.68
C GLU A 5 -8.68 -2.39 3.37
N LEU A 6 -7.78 -2.22 2.40
CA LEU A 6 -7.87 -2.87 1.08
C LEU A 6 -6.93 -4.08 0.95
N VAL A 7 -6.10 -4.33 1.96
CA VAL A 7 -5.14 -5.42 1.98
C VAL A 7 -5.30 -6.21 3.27
N ASP A 8 -4.98 -7.49 3.18
CA ASP A 8 -4.82 -8.39 4.30
C ASP A 8 -3.60 -9.27 4.02
N ILE A 9 -3.14 -10.04 5.01
CA ILE A 9 -2.08 -11.04 4.78
C ILE A 9 -2.73 -12.35 4.33
N GLU A 10 -2.15 -13.04 3.36
CA GLU A 10 -2.61 -14.39 3.02
C GLU A 10 -2.47 -15.33 4.24
N GLU A 11 -3.33 -16.33 4.34
CA GLU A 11 -3.41 -17.19 5.54
C GLU A 11 -2.12 -17.97 5.79
N ASP A 12 -1.43 -18.38 4.73
CA ASP A 12 -0.16 -19.11 4.81
C ASP A 12 1.07 -18.21 5.04
N GLU A 13 0.88 -16.89 5.10
CA GLU A 13 1.95 -15.89 5.15
C GLU A 13 1.91 -15.04 6.44
N GLN A 14 1.16 -15.47 7.46
CA GLN A 14 0.94 -14.70 8.70
C GLN A 14 2.24 -14.36 9.46
N ASP A 15 3.28 -15.18 9.32
CA ASP A 15 4.61 -14.91 9.88
C ASP A 15 5.19 -13.57 9.38
N TRP A 16 4.76 -13.10 8.20
CA TRP A 16 5.17 -11.83 7.62
C TRP A 16 4.37 -10.62 8.09
N GLN A 17 3.25 -10.80 8.81
CA GLN A 17 2.34 -9.70 9.13
C GLN A 17 3.05 -8.52 9.78
N GLY A 18 3.83 -8.75 10.83
CA GLY A 18 4.54 -7.68 11.51
C GLY A 18 5.57 -6.98 10.61
N ALA A 19 6.27 -7.72 9.76
CA ALA A 19 7.27 -7.17 8.84
C ALA A 19 6.61 -6.30 7.76
N ILE A 20 5.51 -6.78 7.19
CA ILE A 20 4.72 -6.07 6.17
C ILE A 20 4.06 -4.83 6.75
N GLU A 21 3.51 -4.89 7.97
CA GLU A 21 2.93 -3.73 8.65
C GLU A 21 3.96 -2.61 8.91
N ARG A 22 5.21 -2.99 9.17
CA ARG A 22 6.35 -2.07 9.32
C ARG A 22 6.79 -1.51 7.95
N ALA A 23 6.86 -2.36 6.93
CA ALA A 23 7.20 -1.95 5.56
C ALA A 23 6.17 -0.97 4.97
N LEU A 24 4.87 -1.25 5.16
CA LEU A 24 3.80 -0.32 4.81
C LEU A 24 3.89 0.97 5.64
N GLY A 25 4.37 0.88 6.89
CA GLY A 25 4.59 2.04 7.76
C GLY A 25 3.35 2.91 7.84
N GLY A 26 3.48 4.19 7.50
CA GLY A 26 2.33 5.10 7.47
C GLY A 26 1.58 5.14 6.13
N LEU A 27 1.92 4.31 5.13
CA LEU A 27 1.10 4.16 3.93
C LEU A 27 -0.26 3.56 4.30
N LYS A 28 -0.30 2.63 5.26
CA LYS A 28 -1.55 1.98 5.71
C LYS A 28 -2.63 2.97 6.15
N THR A 29 -2.25 4.12 6.71
CA THR A 29 -3.15 5.22 7.13
C THR A 29 -3.33 6.30 6.07
N THR A 30 -2.94 6.04 4.82
CA THR A 30 -3.20 6.96 3.70
C THR A 30 -4.62 6.79 3.21
N LEU A 31 -5.37 7.90 3.19
CA LEU A 31 -6.74 7.97 2.70
C LEU A 31 -6.75 8.09 1.17
N LEU A 32 -7.30 7.09 0.50
CA LEU A 32 -7.53 7.10 -0.94
C LEU A 32 -8.81 7.85 -1.27
N VAL A 33 -8.72 8.80 -2.21
CA VAL A 33 -9.85 9.63 -2.65
C VAL A 33 -9.91 9.78 -4.17
N PRO A 34 -11.11 9.82 -4.77
CA PRO A 34 -11.26 10.27 -6.16
C PRO A 34 -10.79 11.71 -6.35
N LYS A 35 -10.34 12.03 -7.57
CA LYS A 35 -9.86 13.38 -7.93
C LYS A 35 -10.90 14.47 -7.64
N GLU A 36 -12.19 14.19 -7.89
CA GLU A 36 -13.29 15.16 -7.68
C GLU A 36 -13.46 15.57 -6.21
N TYR A 37 -13.19 14.68 -5.26
CA TYR A 37 -13.34 14.95 -3.82
C TYR A 37 -12.07 15.47 -3.15
N TYR A 38 -10.92 15.44 -3.83
CA TYR A 38 -9.63 15.78 -3.22
C TYR A 38 -9.62 17.19 -2.60
N SER A 39 -10.11 18.20 -3.32
CA SER A 39 -10.16 19.59 -2.82
C SER A 39 -11.07 19.74 -1.61
N LEU A 40 -12.21 19.04 -1.60
CA LEU A 40 -13.15 19.07 -0.48
C LEU A 40 -12.52 18.43 0.77
N VAL A 41 -11.93 17.24 0.62
CA VAL A 41 -11.31 16.49 1.72
C VAL A 41 -10.13 17.26 2.32
N THR A 42 -9.24 17.79 1.48
CA THR A 42 -8.07 18.54 1.96
C THR A 42 -8.45 19.84 2.66
N LYS A 43 -9.45 20.57 2.15
CA LYS A 43 -9.98 21.77 2.84
C LYS A 43 -10.55 21.43 4.22
N TRP A 44 -11.32 20.35 4.33
CA TRP A 44 -11.87 19.91 5.60
C TRP A 44 -10.78 19.46 6.57
N LEU A 45 -9.79 18.69 6.10
CA LEU A 45 -8.65 18.28 6.95
C LEU A 45 -7.85 19.49 7.45
N ASN A 46 -7.63 20.49 6.61
CA ASN A 46 -6.87 21.68 7.00
C ASN A 46 -7.64 22.61 7.96
N SER A 47 -8.98 22.56 7.97
CA SER A 47 -9.79 23.39 8.86
C SER A 47 -10.04 22.73 10.22
N GLN A 48 -9.62 21.48 10.42
CA GLN A 48 -9.84 20.71 11.64
C GLN A 48 -8.50 20.29 12.25
N HIS A 49 -8.33 20.48 13.56
CA HIS A 49 -7.21 19.86 14.26
C HIS A 49 -7.56 18.42 14.63
N THR A 50 -7.24 17.47 13.74
CA THR A 50 -7.61 16.06 13.93
C THR A 50 -6.72 15.32 14.92
N GLY A 51 -5.57 15.89 15.31
CA GLY A 51 -4.54 15.20 16.10
C GLY A 51 -3.89 14.01 15.36
N LEU A 52 -4.21 13.81 14.07
CA LEU A 52 -3.79 12.67 13.27
C LEU A 52 -2.99 13.14 12.05
N HIS A 53 -1.84 12.50 11.80
CA HIS A 53 -1.07 12.70 10.57
C HIS A 53 -1.69 11.89 9.43
N VAL A 54 -2.71 12.47 8.77
CA VAL A 54 -3.41 11.84 7.64
C VAL A 54 -2.73 12.25 6.33
N ARG A 55 -2.35 11.25 5.52
CA ARG A 55 -2.00 11.47 4.11
C ARG A 55 -3.22 11.24 3.24
N VAL A 56 -3.39 12.09 2.23
CA VAL A 56 -4.44 11.92 1.21
C VAL A 56 -3.78 11.61 -0.12
N GLN A 57 -4.27 10.58 -0.80
CA GLN A 57 -3.75 10.17 -2.09
C GLN A 57 -4.90 10.08 -3.11
N VAL A 58 -4.73 10.78 -4.22
CA VAL A 58 -5.69 10.75 -5.31
C VAL A 58 -5.55 9.43 -6.07
N VAL A 59 -6.68 8.75 -6.25
CA VAL A 59 -6.84 7.62 -7.17
C VAL A 59 -7.21 8.19 -8.53
N LEU A 60 -6.32 8.02 -9.50
CA LEU A 60 -6.60 8.38 -10.89
C LEU A 60 -7.36 7.22 -11.51
N ASP A 61 -8.56 7.51 -12.00
CA ASP A 61 -9.39 6.56 -12.73
C ASP A 61 -8.81 6.36 -14.14
N ASN A 62 -7.63 5.76 -14.19
CA ASN A 62 -6.92 5.53 -15.43
C ASN A 62 -7.13 4.06 -15.76
N GLN A 63 -7.85 3.81 -16.86
CA GLN A 63 -8.02 2.47 -17.44
C GLN A 63 -6.67 1.76 -17.73
N GLN A 64 -5.54 2.49 -17.62
CA GLN A 64 -4.16 2.00 -17.68
C GLN A 64 -3.68 1.26 -16.42
N ALA A 65 -4.33 1.43 -15.25
CA ALA A 65 -4.04 0.61 -14.06
C ALA A 65 -4.43 -0.87 -14.23
N LYS A 66 -5.10 -1.22 -15.35
CA LYS A 66 -5.31 -2.61 -15.79
C LYS A 66 -4.03 -3.27 -16.32
N SER A 67 -2.92 -2.53 -16.43
CA SER A 67 -1.62 -3.12 -16.74
C SER A 67 -1.16 -3.97 -15.55
N HIS A 68 -0.98 -5.27 -15.79
CA HIS A 68 -0.45 -6.24 -14.85
C HIS A 68 0.89 -5.72 -14.32
N THR A 69 0.89 -5.05 -13.16
CA THR A 69 2.14 -4.69 -12.51
C THR A 69 2.74 -5.99 -12.00
N ALA A 70 3.81 -6.46 -12.65
CA ALA A 70 4.52 -7.63 -12.18
C ALA A 70 5.12 -7.29 -10.80
N PHE A 71 4.70 -8.03 -9.78
CA PHE A 71 5.31 -7.93 -8.46
C PHE A 71 6.68 -8.59 -8.48
N LYS A 72 7.54 -8.20 -7.53
CA LYS A 72 8.79 -8.94 -7.34
C LYS A 72 8.40 -10.34 -6.86
N ALA A 73 9.05 -11.37 -7.40
CA ALA A 73 8.72 -12.77 -7.06
C ALA A 73 8.79 -13.00 -5.54
N ASP A 74 9.84 -12.48 -4.89
CA ASP A 74 10.02 -12.53 -3.44
C ASP A 74 9.55 -11.25 -2.73
N GLY A 75 8.75 -10.41 -3.40
CA GLY A 75 8.20 -9.19 -2.84
C GLY A 75 7.06 -9.48 -1.87
N PHE A 76 6.89 -8.63 -0.85
CA PHE A 76 5.77 -8.80 0.07
C PHE A 76 4.40 -8.61 -0.60
N LEU A 77 4.30 -7.93 -1.74
CA LEU A 77 3.02 -7.76 -2.43
C LEU A 77 2.40 -9.08 -2.91
N CYS A 78 3.22 -10.11 -3.14
CA CYS A 78 2.78 -11.47 -3.46
C CYS A 78 2.17 -12.20 -2.24
N LYS A 79 2.43 -11.70 -1.02
CA LYS A 79 1.95 -12.27 0.26
C LYS A 79 0.66 -11.60 0.76
N LEU A 80 0.13 -10.65 -0.02
CA LEU A 80 -1.06 -9.89 0.33
C LEU A 80 -2.31 -10.47 -0.30
N LYS A 81 -3.34 -10.62 0.53
CA LYS A 81 -4.73 -10.80 0.11
C LYS A 81 -5.34 -9.46 -0.23
N TRP A 82 -5.69 -9.28 -1.50
CA TRP A 82 -6.25 -8.02 -1.99
C TRP A 82 -7.78 -8.03 -1.94
N ARG A 83 -8.36 -7.14 -1.15
CA ARG A 83 -9.82 -7.02 -1.01
C ARG A 83 -10.46 -6.49 -2.29
N THR A 84 -11.70 -6.92 -2.56
CA THR A 84 -12.47 -6.49 -3.72
C THR A 84 -12.87 -5.03 -3.57
N HIS A 85 -12.32 -4.16 -4.42
CA HIS A 85 -12.65 -2.74 -4.46
C HIS A 85 -12.25 -2.15 -5.82
N SER A 86 -12.89 -1.07 -6.26
CA SER A 86 -12.55 -0.39 -7.52
C SER A 86 -11.12 0.16 -7.56
N TYR A 87 -10.56 0.48 -6.38
CA TYR A 87 -9.19 0.99 -6.24
C TYR A 87 -8.12 -0.11 -6.17
N ARG A 88 -8.51 -1.39 -6.18
CA ARG A 88 -7.59 -2.51 -5.97
C ARG A 88 -6.41 -2.49 -6.93
N ASP A 89 -6.67 -2.44 -8.23
CA ASP A 89 -5.60 -2.55 -9.23
C ASP A 89 -4.73 -1.29 -9.27
N TRP A 90 -5.35 -0.11 -9.11
CA TRP A 90 -4.58 1.12 -8.91
C TRP A 90 -3.66 1.02 -7.68
N LEU A 91 -4.15 0.44 -6.57
CA LEU A 91 -3.37 0.28 -5.35
C LEU A 91 -2.19 -0.68 -5.54
N LYS A 92 -2.38 -1.77 -6.29
CA LYS A 92 -1.28 -2.69 -6.66
C LYS A 92 -0.16 -1.95 -7.40
N THR A 93 -0.51 -1.14 -8.40
CA THR A 93 0.47 -0.33 -9.12
C THR A 93 1.14 0.70 -8.21
N PHE A 94 0.36 1.38 -7.37
CA PHE A 94 0.87 2.37 -6.42
C PHE A 94 1.86 1.77 -5.42
N LEU A 95 1.57 0.56 -4.90
CA LEU A 95 2.40 -0.11 -3.91
C LEU A 95 3.64 -0.79 -4.51
N SER A 96 3.70 -1.01 -5.82
CA SER A 96 4.83 -1.71 -6.47
C SER A 96 6.20 -1.07 -6.20
N ARG A 97 6.27 0.25 -6.07
CA ARG A 97 7.50 0.97 -5.72
C ARG A 97 7.93 0.83 -4.26
N TYR A 98 7.07 0.29 -3.41
CA TYR A 98 7.34 0.03 -2.00
C TYR A 98 7.54 -1.46 -1.72
N ASP A 99 7.44 -2.33 -2.74
CA ASP A 99 7.54 -3.78 -2.61
C ASP A 99 8.96 -4.21 -2.21
N LEU A 100 9.18 -4.46 -0.93
CA LEU A 100 10.46 -4.92 -0.39
C LEU A 100 10.57 -6.43 -0.51
N LEU A 101 11.80 -6.91 -0.74
CA LEU A 101 12.09 -8.34 -0.78
C LEU A 101 11.95 -8.97 0.61
N CYS A 102 11.27 -10.12 0.66
CA CYS A 102 11.14 -10.97 1.81
C CYS A 102 12.31 -11.97 1.84
N VAL A 103 13.15 -11.88 2.87
CA VAL A 103 14.33 -12.76 3.04
C VAL A 103 14.21 -13.56 4.33
N ALA A 104 14.65 -14.82 4.31
CA ALA A 104 14.41 -15.76 5.41
C ALA A 104 15.28 -15.48 6.65
N ASN A 105 16.41 -14.80 6.48
CA ASN A 105 17.35 -14.53 7.57
C ASN A 105 18.20 -13.27 7.31
N THR A 106 18.93 -12.84 8.33
CA THR A 106 19.78 -11.65 8.29
C THR A 106 20.96 -11.79 7.34
N GLU A 107 21.51 -13.00 7.15
CA GLU A 107 22.61 -13.22 6.21
C GLU A 107 22.19 -12.96 4.76
N GLN A 108 20.97 -13.37 4.38
CA GLN A 108 20.39 -13.02 3.09
C GLN A 108 20.13 -11.52 2.97
N LEU A 109 19.67 -10.87 4.05
CA LEU A 109 19.47 -9.43 4.08
C LEU A 109 20.78 -8.67 3.82
N ASP A 110 21.87 -9.05 4.47
CA ASP A 110 23.18 -8.40 4.35
C ASP A 110 23.77 -8.48 2.92
N ARG A 111 23.41 -9.53 2.17
CA ARG A 111 23.82 -9.75 0.78
C ARG A 111 22.87 -9.14 -0.24
N THR A 112 21.67 -8.74 0.19
CA THR A 112 20.68 -8.09 -0.67
C THR A 112 21.05 -6.63 -0.81
N ALA A 113 21.18 -6.13 -2.04
CA ALA A 113 21.48 -4.72 -2.28
C ALA A 113 20.38 -3.83 -1.68
N PHE A 114 20.77 -2.73 -1.01
CA PHE A 114 19.82 -1.73 -0.53
C PHE A 114 18.98 -1.21 -1.71
N GLN A 115 17.65 -1.36 -1.59
CA GLN A 115 16.66 -0.92 -2.58
C GLN A 115 16.08 0.45 -2.23
#